data_AF-A0A0B8QET2-F1
#
_entry.id   AF-A0A0B8QET2-F1
#
_cell.length_a   1.000
_cell.length_b   1.000
_cell.length_c   1.000
_cell.angle_alpha   90.00
_cell.angle_beta   90.00
_cell.angle_gamma   90.00
#
_symmetry.space_group_name_H-M   'P 1'
#
loop_
_entity.id
_entity.type
_entity.pdbx_description
1 polymer ?
#
loop_
_entity_poly.entity_id
_entity_poly.type
_entity_poly.pdbx_seq_one_letter_code
_entity_poly.pdbx_strand_id
1 'polypeptide(L)'
;MRERMLETGVDMFLDIHGDEAIPYNFVAGSEGIPSYDERIQGLENHFKQALLTITPEFQDEVGYDKDEPGKANLTVGSNWVGEQFKCLSYTVEMPFKDHISQADELYGWSPDRSVAFGHDMLAAVFATVPKL
;
A
#
# COMPACT_ATOMS: atom_id res chain seq x y z
N MET A 1 11.27 6.61 -14.88
CA MET A 1 10.55 5.57 -14.13
C MET A 1 9.52 4.88 -15.02
N ARG A 2 8.49 5.60 -15.50
CA ARG A 2 7.43 5.06 -16.37
C ARG A 2 7.93 4.26 -17.59
N GLU A 3 8.83 4.84 -18.39
CA GLU A 3 9.39 4.16 -19.57
C GLU A 3 10.08 2.84 -19.18
N ARG A 4 10.79 2.84 -18.05
CA ARG A 4 11.49 1.65 -17.60
C ARG A 4 10.53 0.54 -17.14
N MET A 5 9.44 0.89 -16.47
CA MET A 5 8.37 -0.06 -16.12
C MET A 5 7.73 -0.68 -17.36
N LEU A 6 7.49 0.12 -18.41
CA LEU A 6 6.96 -0.37 -19.68
C LEU A 6 7.91 -1.37 -20.35
N GLU A 7 9.22 -1.17 -20.21
CA GLU A 7 10.23 -2.08 -20.75
C GLU A 7 10.39 -3.38 -19.94
N THR A 8 10.21 -3.35 -18.63
CA THR A 8 10.47 -4.51 -17.74
C THR A 8 9.23 -5.30 -17.38
N GLY A 9 8.05 -4.69 -17.45
CA GLY A 9 6.87 -5.19 -16.74
C GLY A 9 6.93 -4.84 -15.25
N VAL A 10 5.80 -5.02 -14.56
CA VAL A 10 5.63 -4.82 -13.12
C VAL A 10 4.64 -5.86 -12.59
N ASP A 11 5.09 -6.71 -11.65
CA ASP A 11 4.25 -7.74 -11.01
C ASP A 11 3.70 -7.29 -9.64
N MET A 12 4.33 -6.28 -9.04
CA MET A 12 3.90 -5.63 -7.80
C MET A 12 4.43 -4.20 -7.76
N PHE A 13 3.64 -3.26 -7.24
CA PHE A 13 4.00 -1.86 -7.07
C PHE A 13 3.58 -1.33 -5.70
N LEU A 14 4.52 -0.65 -5.02
CA LEU A 14 4.30 -0.01 -3.74
C LEU A 14 4.85 1.42 -3.83
N ASP A 15 3.96 2.41 -3.76
CA ASP A 15 4.31 3.83 -3.77
C ASP A 15 4.31 4.35 -2.34
N ILE A 16 5.46 4.82 -1.83
CA ILE A 16 5.65 5.10 -0.41
C ILE A 16 5.48 6.60 -0.14
N HIS A 17 4.52 6.94 0.71
CA HIS A 17 4.09 8.30 1.03
C HIS A 17 3.96 8.52 2.55
N GLY A 18 3.56 9.73 2.92
CA GLY A 18 3.10 10.02 4.26
C GLY A 18 1.92 10.97 4.26
N ASP A 19 0.99 10.76 5.20
CA ASP A 19 -0.25 11.48 5.32
C ASP A 19 -0.22 12.46 6.50
N GLU A 20 -0.63 13.71 6.27
CA GLU A 20 -0.55 14.77 7.27
C GLU A 20 -1.69 14.72 8.30
N ALA A 21 -2.77 14.01 8.02
CA ALA A 21 -4.03 14.06 8.75
C ALA A 21 -4.31 12.79 9.56
N ILE A 22 -4.22 11.62 8.91
CA ILE A 22 -4.58 10.30 9.42
C ILE A 22 -3.43 9.76 10.27
N PRO A 23 -3.64 9.50 11.56
CA PRO A 23 -2.58 9.07 12.47
C PRO A 23 -2.49 7.53 12.54
N TYR A 24 -2.33 6.89 11.38
CA TYR A 24 -2.19 5.45 11.21
C TYR A 24 -1.35 5.12 9.97
N ASN A 25 -0.65 3.99 9.97
CA ASN A 25 -0.16 3.42 8.72
C ASN A 25 -1.29 2.66 8.03
N PHE A 26 -1.46 2.89 6.73
CA PHE A 26 -2.48 2.22 5.91
C PHE A 26 -2.02 2.08 4.46
N VAL A 27 -2.82 1.36 3.67
CA VAL A 27 -2.63 1.27 2.21
C VAL A 27 -3.92 1.66 1.49
N ALA A 28 -3.78 2.40 0.40
CA ALA A 28 -4.86 2.72 -0.53
C ALA A 28 -4.67 1.92 -1.83
N GLY A 29 -5.64 1.07 -2.13
CA GLY A 29 -5.62 0.13 -3.24
C GLY A 29 -5.96 0.76 -4.59
N SER A 30 -6.12 -0.12 -5.57
CA SER A 30 -6.45 0.23 -6.94
C SER A 30 -7.88 -0.19 -7.32
N GLU A 31 -8.78 -0.39 -6.36
CA GLU A 31 -10.13 -0.91 -6.57
C GLU A 31 -11.00 -0.11 -7.55
N GLY A 32 -10.67 1.17 -7.76
CA GLY A 32 -11.36 2.03 -8.71
C GLY A 32 -10.86 1.91 -10.16
N ILE A 33 -9.79 1.17 -10.46
CA ILE A 33 -9.27 1.08 -11.84
C ILE A 33 -10.24 0.29 -12.75
N PRO A 34 -10.31 0.59 -14.06
CA PRO A 34 -11.18 -0.14 -14.99
C PRO A 34 -10.93 -1.65 -15.07
N SER A 35 -9.68 -2.09 -14.89
CA SER A 35 -9.28 -3.50 -14.99
C SER A 35 -9.32 -4.27 -13.66
N TYR A 36 -9.85 -3.67 -12.58
CA TYR A 36 -9.91 -4.34 -11.28
C TYR A 36 -10.75 -5.62 -11.35
N ASP A 37 -10.21 -6.72 -10.83
CA ASP A 37 -10.84 -8.04 -10.85
C ASP A 37 -10.64 -8.79 -9.53
N GLU A 38 -11.25 -9.97 -9.41
CA GLU A 38 -11.16 -10.82 -8.21
C GLU A 38 -9.71 -11.25 -7.90
N ARG A 39 -8.84 -11.33 -8.92
CA ARG A 39 -7.44 -11.71 -8.73
C ARG A 39 -6.67 -10.56 -8.07
N ILE A 40 -6.80 -9.33 -8.57
CA ILE A 40 -6.16 -8.15 -7.97
C ILE A 40 -6.68 -7.96 -6.54
N GLN A 41 -7.99 -8.05 -6.33
CA GLN A 41 -8.59 -8.00 -4.99
C GLN A 41 -8.02 -9.09 -4.06
N GLY A 42 -7.85 -10.31 -4.57
CA GLY A 42 -7.26 -11.42 -3.80
C GLY A 42 -5.81 -11.15 -3.40
N LEU A 43 -5.01 -10.56 -4.28
CA LEU A 43 -3.62 -10.16 -3.99
C LEU A 43 -3.56 -9.04 -2.96
N GLU A 44 -4.38 -8.01 -3.14
CA GLU A 44 -4.53 -6.87 -2.23
C GLU A 44 -4.88 -7.35 -0.81
N ASN A 45 -5.92 -8.17 -0.70
CA ASN A 45 -6.33 -8.73 0.59
C ASN A 45 -5.25 -9.62 1.20
N HIS A 46 -4.58 -10.46 0.40
CA HIS A 46 -3.49 -11.32 0.92
C HIS A 46 -2.34 -10.49 1.48
N PHE A 47 -1.91 -9.43 0.77
CA PHE A 47 -0.83 -8.57 1.21
C PHE A 47 -1.17 -7.85 2.53
N LYS A 48 -2.39 -7.31 2.65
CA LYS A 48 -2.86 -6.69 3.90
C LYS A 48 -2.92 -7.68 5.05
N GLN A 49 -3.42 -8.90 4.82
CA GLN A 49 -3.43 -9.94 5.85
C GLN A 49 -2.02 -10.34 6.28
N ALA A 50 -1.05 -10.37 5.35
CA ALA A 50 0.34 -10.59 5.69
C ALA A 50 0.87 -9.47 6.61
N LEU A 51 0.67 -8.20 6.27
CA LEU A 51 1.09 -7.07 7.10
C LEU A 51 0.44 -7.09 8.50
N LEU A 52 -0.88 -7.32 8.59
CA LEU A 52 -1.60 -7.44 9.86
C LEU A 52 -1.04 -8.57 10.75
N THR A 53 -0.49 -9.62 10.14
CA THR A 53 0.14 -10.74 10.87
C THR A 53 1.57 -10.39 11.31
N ILE A 54 2.30 -9.64 10.49
CA ILE A 54 3.72 -9.36 10.69
C ILE A 54 3.94 -8.26 11.72
N THR A 55 3.13 -7.20 11.70
CA THR A 55 3.40 -5.99 12.45
C THR A 55 2.15 -5.35 13.06
N PRO A 56 2.21 -4.91 14.32
CA PRO A 56 1.14 -4.11 14.92
C PRO A 56 1.12 -2.66 14.42
N GLU A 57 2.11 -2.26 13.62
CA GLU A 57 2.22 -0.92 13.05
C GLU A 57 1.25 -0.69 11.88
N PHE A 58 0.64 -1.75 11.32
CA PHE A 58 -0.31 -1.66 10.21
C PHE A 58 -1.75 -1.87 10.66
N GLN A 59 -2.69 -1.21 9.97
CA GLN A 59 -4.13 -1.43 10.11
C GLN A 59 -4.88 -1.20 8.79
N ASP A 60 -6.15 -1.64 8.71
CA ASP A 60 -7.00 -1.55 7.51
C ASP A 60 -8.43 -1.04 7.83
N GLU A 61 -8.60 -0.36 8.98
CA GLU A 61 -9.87 0.21 9.42
C GLU A 61 -10.03 1.69 9.05
N VAL A 62 -8.94 2.45 9.14
CA VAL A 62 -8.88 3.90 8.88
C VAL A 62 -7.95 4.16 7.69
N GLY A 63 -8.46 4.86 6.69
CA GLY A 63 -7.71 5.22 5.49
C GLY A 63 -8.56 6.14 4.60
N TYR A 64 -8.16 6.29 3.35
CA TYR A 64 -8.97 7.01 2.37
C TYR A 64 -10.24 6.25 2.01
N ASP A 65 -11.27 7.01 1.59
CA ASP A 65 -12.45 6.43 0.97
C ASP A 65 -12.05 5.67 -0.30
N LYS A 66 -12.71 4.53 -0.51
CA LYS A 66 -12.46 3.69 -1.68
C LYS A 66 -13.06 4.32 -2.93
N ASP A 67 -12.30 4.32 -4.02
CA ASP A 67 -12.79 4.77 -5.32
C ASP A 67 -13.93 3.85 -5.81
N GLU A 68 -14.95 4.43 -6.45
CA GLU A 68 -15.98 3.64 -7.12
C GLU A 68 -15.39 2.84 -8.31
N PRO A 69 -15.96 1.68 -8.66
CA PRO A 69 -15.48 0.87 -9.78
C PRO A 69 -15.36 1.67 -11.08
N GLY A 70 -14.16 1.66 -11.69
CA GLY A 70 -13.86 2.39 -12.93
C GLY A 70 -13.76 3.91 -12.78
N LYS A 71 -13.71 4.45 -11.56
CA LYS A 71 -13.62 5.90 -11.28
C LYS A 71 -12.26 6.36 -10.75
N ALA A 72 -11.30 5.46 -10.59
CA ALA A 72 -9.95 5.83 -10.15
C ALA A 72 -9.31 6.88 -11.06
N ASN A 73 -8.63 7.84 -10.43
CA ASN A 73 -7.82 8.81 -11.16
C ASN A 73 -6.51 8.16 -11.65
N LEU A 74 -6.45 7.83 -12.94
CA LEU A 74 -5.29 7.19 -13.58
C LEU A 74 -4.05 8.09 -13.74
N THR A 75 -4.06 9.30 -13.19
CA THR A 75 -2.85 10.12 -13.04
C THR A 75 -2.10 9.83 -11.73
N VAL A 76 -2.75 9.16 -10.78
CA VAL A 76 -2.13 8.67 -9.53
C VAL A 76 -1.26 7.44 -9.84
N GLY A 77 -0.09 7.36 -9.21
CA GLY A 77 0.93 6.33 -9.48
C GLY A 77 0.40 4.91 -9.34
N SER A 78 -0.15 4.56 -8.17
CA SER A 78 -0.71 3.23 -7.88
C SER A 78 -1.84 2.85 -8.84
N ASN A 79 -2.77 3.76 -9.12
CA ASN A 79 -3.85 3.54 -10.08
C ASN A 79 -3.34 3.33 -11.51
N TRP A 80 -2.38 4.15 -11.96
CA TRP A 80 -1.79 4.02 -13.29
C TRP A 80 -1.07 2.68 -13.44
N VAL A 81 -0.20 2.32 -12.49
CA VAL A 81 0.56 1.06 -12.53
C VAL A 81 -0.38 -0.15 -12.42
N GLY A 82 -1.35 -0.10 -11.52
CA GLY A 82 -2.38 -1.13 -11.35
C GLY A 82 -3.13 -1.38 -12.66
N GLU A 83 -3.58 -0.32 -13.34
CA GLU A 83 -4.31 -0.43 -14.61
C GLU A 83 -3.41 -0.90 -15.76
N GLN A 84 -2.20 -0.36 -15.88
CA GLN A 84 -1.33 -0.69 -17.01
C GLN A 84 -0.82 -2.13 -16.95
N PHE A 85 -0.47 -2.61 -15.76
CA PHE A 85 0.18 -3.90 -15.58
C PHE A 85 -0.74 -4.98 -14.98
N LYS A 86 -1.95 -4.61 -14.53
CA LYS A 86 -2.92 -5.52 -13.88
C LYS A 86 -2.25 -6.26 -12.72
N CYS A 87 -1.57 -5.52 -11.87
CA CYS A 87 -0.77 -6.07 -10.78
C CYS A 87 -1.26 -5.58 -9.42
N LEU A 88 -0.77 -6.19 -8.34
CA LEU A 88 -0.93 -5.63 -7.01
C LEU A 88 -0.26 -4.26 -6.96
N SER A 89 -1.02 -3.21 -6.63
CA SER A 89 -0.54 -1.84 -6.67
C SER A 89 -1.14 -1.04 -5.51
N TYR A 90 -0.29 -0.61 -4.58
CA TYR A 90 -0.70 0.16 -3.40
C TYR A 90 0.02 1.51 -3.33
N THR A 91 -0.71 2.52 -2.88
CA THR A 91 -0.11 3.65 -2.15
C THR A 91 -0.01 3.25 -0.68
N VAL A 92 1.15 3.45 -0.08
CA VAL A 92 1.42 3.17 1.34
C VAL A 92 1.58 4.50 2.04
N GLU A 93 0.76 4.74 3.04
CA GLU A 93 0.74 6.00 3.78
C GLU A 93 1.24 5.77 5.21
N MET A 94 2.20 6.59 5.63
CA MET A 94 2.68 6.65 7.00
C MET A 94 2.33 7.99 7.64
N PRO A 95 1.96 8.05 8.92
CA PRO A 95 1.49 9.29 9.51
C PRO A 95 2.63 10.29 9.75
N PHE A 96 2.43 11.57 9.42
CA PHE A 96 3.32 12.64 9.92
C PHE A 96 3.20 12.85 11.44
N LYS A 97 2.08 12.41 12.02
CA LYS A 97 1.81 12.49 13.46
C LYS A 97 2.42 11.28 14.17
N ASP A 98 1.62 10.24 14.36
CA ASP A 98 1.97 9.00 15.02
C ASP A 98 0.99 7.91 14.55
N HIS A 99 1.33 6.64 14.77
CA HIS A 99 0.37 5.53 14.70
C HIS A 99 -0.27 5.36 16.07
N ILE A 100 -1.48 5.89 16.27
CA ILE A 100 -2.06 6.03 17.62
C ILE A 100 -2.26 4.68 18.33
N SER A 101 -2.46 3.58 17.59
CA SER A 101 -2.55 2.24 18.19
C SER A 101 -1.23 1.76 18.80
N GLN A 102 -0.10 2.37 18.43
CA GLN A 102 1.25 2.14 18.98
C GLN A 102 1.93 3.50 19.23
N ALA A 103 1.27 4.36 20.01
CA ALA A 103 1.74 5.73 20.19
C ALA A 103 3.10 5.80 20.92
N ASP A 104 3.96 6.70 20.46
CA ASP A 104 5.22 7.07 21.09
C ASP A 104 5.16 8.54 21.49
N GLU A 105 4.98 8.82 22.79
CA GLU A 105 4.84 10.19 23.30
C GLU A 105 6.10 11.06 23.12
N LEU A 106 7.27 10.44 22.91
CA LEU A 106 8.54 11.15 22.79
C LEU A 106 8.87 11.49 21.34
N TYR A 107 8.62 10.55 20.43
CA TYR A 107 9.05 10.67 19.04
C TYR A 107 7.93 10.59 18.00
N GLY A 108 6.73 10.16 18.37
CA GLY A 108 5.63 9.90 17.44
C GLY A 108 6.02 8.89 16.36
N TRP A 109 5.55 9.12 15.13
CA TRP A 109 6.11 8.44 13.97
C TRP A 109 7.49 9.01 13.65
N SER A 110 8.45 8.14 13.35
CA SER A 110 9.86 8.52 13.31
C SER A 110 10.63 7.80 12.21
N PRO A 111 11.83 8.28 11.82
CA PRO A 111 12.66 7.61 10.83
C PRO A 111 12.95 6.15 11.18
N ASP A 112 13.21 5.84 12.45
CA ASP A 112 13.50 4.48 12.88
C ASP A 112 12.29 3.56 12.74
N ARG A 113 11.08 4.07 13.02
CA ARG A 113 9.82 3.33 12.82
C ARG A 113 9.49 3.15 11.34
N SER A 114 9.76 4.15 10.50
CA SER A 114 9.66 4.01 9.04
C SER A 114 10.61 2.93 8.49
N VAL A 115 11.84 2.87 9.01
CA VAL A 115 12.81 1.82 8.62
C VAL A 115 12.33 0.44 9.06
N ALA A 116 11.86 0.30 10.30
CA ALA A 116 11.30 -0.95 10.79
C ALA A 116 10.09 -1.39 9.96
N PHE A 117 9.17 -0.47 9.65
CA PHE A 117 8.01 -0.73 8.81
C PHE A 117 8.41 -1.15 7.39
N GLY A 118 9.46 -0.56 6.83
CA GLY A 118 10.05 -1.01 5.56
C GLY A 118 10.55 -2.47 5.60
N HIS A 119 11.11 -2.93 6.72
CA HIS A 119 11.48 -4.34 6.89
C HIS A 119 10.24 -5.25 6.98
N ASP A 120 9.20 -4.82 7.70
CA ASP A 120 7.94 -5.55 7.81
C ASP A 120 7.25 -5.68 6.44
N MET A 121 7.30 -4.62 5.62
CA MET A 121 6.82 -4.64 4.25
C MET A 121 7.56 -5.67 3.39
N LEU A 122 8.89 -5.81 3.51
CA LEU A 122 9.63 -6.84 2.79
C LEU A 122 9.19 -8.26 3.18
N ALA A 123 8.84 -8.49 4.44
CA ALA A 123 8.28 -9.78 4.87
C ALA A 123 6.89 -10.02 4.24
N ALA A 124 6.04 -8.99 4.12
CA ALA A 124 4.75 -9.08 3.45
C ALA A 124 4.89 -9.31 1.93
N VAL A 125 5.85 -8.63 1.29
CA VAL A 125 6.25 -8.89 -0.10
C VAL A 125 6.65 -10.34 -0.26
N PHE A 126 7.56 -10.85 0.57
CA PHE A 126 8.00 -12.25 0.52
C PHE A 126 6.85 -13.24 0.67
N ALA A 127 5.90 -12.99 1.58
CA ALA A 127 4.69 -13.79 1.75
C ALA A 127 3.75 -13.75 0.53
N THR A 128 3.86 -12.73 -0.32
CA THR A 128 2.95 -12.47 -1.45
C THR A 128 3.53 -12.93 -2.79
N VAL A 129 4.86 -12.89 -2.96
CA VAL A 129 5.58 -13.30 -4.19
C VAL A 129 5.08 -14.63 -4.79
N PRO A 130 4.80 -15.71 -4.02
CA PRO A 130 4.31 -16.96 -4.60
C PRO A 130 2.94 -16.90 -5.27
N LYS A 131 2.21 -15.78 -5.12
CA LYS A 131 0.86 -15.56 -5.68
C LYS A 131 0.84 -14.57 -6.85
N LEU A 132 1.93 -13.84 -7.08
CA LEU A 132 2.03 -12.85 -8.16
C LEU A 132 2.00 -13.50 -9.54
#